data_AF-A0AAD9Q551-F1
#
_entry.id   AF-A0AAD9Q551-F1
#
_cell.length_a   1.000
_cell.length_b   1.000
_cell.length_c   1.000
_cell.angle_alpha   90.00
_cell.angle_beta   90.00
_cell.angle_gamma   90.00
#
_symmetry.space_group_name_H-M   'P 1'
#
loop_
_entity.id
_entity.type
_entity.pdbx_description
1 polymer ?
#
loop_
_entity_poly.entity_id
_entity_poly.type
_entity_poly.pdbx_seq_one_letter_code
_entity_poly.pdbx_strand_id
1 'polypeptide(L)'
;MFPLPWSKSRWKGANDPSSDCKYGLLEIKCPFSKRGEALNQAAADPNFYLEKVGGKFYLKKEHTCGYSAQVQGQLALTGLKWCDFCIYLSDSNEMCVDRIYFDTHYWKNKLLPKLSQFYLQHALKYLVGRARLVNSCSHGTEDTILVNSIKTVQQVRL
;
A
#
# COMPACT_ATOMS: atom_id res chain seq x y z
N MET A 1 -0.84 -14.00 10.99
CA MET A 1 -1.20 -13.02 9.95
C MET A 1 -0.28 -13.26 8.76
N PHE A 2 -0.76 -13.92 7.70
CA PHE A 2 0.07 -14.27 6.53
C PHE A 2 0.04 -13.12 5.51
N PRO A 3 1.19 -12.60 5.05
CA PRO A 3 1.22 -11.55 4.04
C PRO A 3 0.98 -12.14 2.64
N LEU A 4 0.33 -11.34 1.77
CA LEU A 4 0.18 -11.67 0.36
C LEU A 4 1.53 -11.58 -0.37
N PRO A 5 1.83 -12.45 -1.36
CA PRO A 5 3.17 -12.59 -1.97
C PRO A 5 3.74 -11.38 -2.71
N TRP A 6 2.96 -10.30 -2.89
CA TRP A 6 3.28 -9.22 -3.82
C TRP A 6 3.67 -7.90 -3.13
N SER A 7 3.40 -7.73 -1.83
CA SER A 7 3.77 -6.53 -1.09
C SER A 7 4.98 -6.80 -0.19
N LYS A 8 6.19 -6.48 -0.66
CA LYS A 8 7.37 -6.36 0.22
C LYS A 8 7.28 -5.09 1.08
N SER A 9 6.25 -4.97 1.90
CA SER A 9 6.15 -3.92 2.92
C SER A 9 6.41 -4.57 4.27
N ARG A 10 7.68 -4.63 4.69
CA ARG A 10 8.02 -4.94 6.08
C ARG A 10 7.80 -3.66 6.89
N TRP A 11 6.61 -3.55 7.45
CA TRP A 11 6.17 -2.46 8.32
C TRP A 11 7.19 -2.20 9.43
N LYS A 12 7.53 -0.93 9.66
CA LYS A 12 8.23 -0.50 10.88
C LYS A 12 7.31 0.46 11.64
N GLY A 13 7.17 0.24 12.94
CA GLY A 13 6.47 1.19 13.82
C GLY A 13 7.34 2.41 14.05
N ALA A 14 6.71 3.58 14.11
CA ALA A 14 7.30 4.85 14.52
C ALA A 14 6.67 5.31 15.84
N ASN A 15 7.45 6.04 16.64
CA ASN A 15 6.97 6.63 17.90
C ASN A 15 7.30 8.12 17.93
N ASP A 16 6.29 8.96 18.11
CA ASP A 16 6.42 10.40 18.34
C ASP A 16 5.75 10.75 19.68
N PRO A 17 6.54 10.95 20.76
CA PRO A 17 6.01 11.28 22.08
C PRO A 17 5.25 12.60 22.15
N SER A 18 5.49 13.52 21.20
CA SER A 18 4.88 14.85 21.14
C SER A 18 3.53 14.89 20.43
N SER A 19 3.17 13.80 19.74
CA SER A 19 1.89 13.65 19.06
C SER A 19 0.82 13.06 19.98
N ASP A 20 -0.41 13.53 19.86
CA ASP A 20 -1.59 12.92 20.52
C ASP A 20 -1.75 11.44 20.15
N CYS A 21 -1.28 11.06 18.96
CA CYS A 21 -1.22 9.67 18.53
C CYS A 21 0.24 9.24 18.46
N LYS A 22 0.76 8.68 19.55
CA LYS A 22 2.19 8.40 19.70
C LYS A 22 2.74 7.40 18.69
N TYR A 23 1.95 6.42 18.30
CA TYR A 23 2.40 5.37 17.37
C TYR A 23 1.92 5.65 15.95
N GLY A 24 2.83 5.44 15.00
CA GLY A 24 2.59 5.55 13.56
C GLY A 24 3.39 4.53 12.77
N LEU A 25 3.36 4.66 11.46
CA LEU A 25 4.17 3.85 10.54
C LEU A 25 5.44 4.61 10.10
N LEU A 26 6.45 3.85 9.68
CA LEU A 26 7.62 4.35 8.96
C LEU A 26 7.75 3.59 7.64
N GLU A 27 7.67 4.31 6.53
CA GLU A 27 7.89 3.79 5.18
C GLU A 27 9.13 4.50 4.60
N ILE A 28 10.20 3.76 4.34
CA ILE A 28 11.46 4.30 3.80
C ILE A 28 11.58 3.89 2.33
N LYS A 29 11.90 4.84 1.44
CA LYS A 29 12.34 4.56 0.08
C LYS A 29 13.74 5.10 -0.18
N CYS A 30 14.52 4.33 -0.93
CA CYS A 30 15.86 4.72 -1.38
C CYS A 30 15.90 4.65 -2.91
N PRO A 31 15.50 5.71 -3.65
CA PRO A 31 15.41 5.67 -5.11
C PRO A 31 16.80 5.62 -5.75
N PHE A 32 17.16 4.46 -6.31
CA PHE A 32 18.45 4.27 -6.96
C PHE A 32 18.70 5.24 -8.12
N SER A 33 17.65 5.64 -8.86
CA SER A 33 17.77 6.59 -9.99
C SER A 33 18.13 8.01 -9.57
N LYS A 34 17.88 8.39 -8.31
CA LYS A 34 18.10 9.73 -7.76
C LYS A 34 19.15 9.76 -6.65
N ARG A 35 19.82 8.64 -6.40
CA ARG A 35 20.69 8.44 -5.23
C ARG A 35 21.84 9.45 -5.09
N GLY A 36 22.36 9.98 -6.20
CA GLY A 36 23.45 10.97 -6.21
C GLY A 36 22.99 12.41 -6.41
N GLU A 37 21.69 12.65 -6.54
CA GLU A 37 21.14 13.99 -6.65
C GLU A 37 20.92 14.59 -5.25
N ALA A 38 20.98 15.92 -5.14
CA ALA A 38 20.41 16.62 -3.99
C ALA A 38 18.88 16.53 -4.03
N LEU A 39 18.19 16.59 -2.89
CA LEU A 39 16.72 16.56 -2.81
C LEU A 39 16.08 17.66 -3.65
N ASN A 40 16.71 18.85 -3.69
CA ASN A 40 16.24 19.95 -4.52
C ASN A 40 16.27 19.61 -6.02
N GLN A 41 17.31 18.89 -6.47
CA GLN A 41 17.42 18.45 -7.86
C GLN A 41 16.42 17.33 -8.16
N ALA A 42 16.32 16.34 -7.26
CA ALA A 42 15.39 15.23 -7.41
C ALA A 42 13.94 15.71 -7.44
N ALA A 43 13.54 16.64 -6.55
CA ALA A 43 12.19 17.20 -6.50
C ALA A 43 11.88 18.19 -7.64
N ALA A 44 12.89 18.68 -8.35
CA ALA A 44 12.70 19.48 -9.56
C ALA A 44 12.29 18.63 -10.77
N ASP A 45 12.51 17.31 -10.73
CA ASP A 45 12.04 16.37 -11.74
C ASP A 45 10.51 16.19 -11.63
N PRO A 46 9.73 16.59 -12.66
CA PRO A 46 8.27 16.49 -12.61
C PRO A 46 7.77 15.04 -12.50
N ASN A 47 8.55 14.06 -12.97
CA ASN A 47 8.23 12.63 -12.91
C ASN A 47 8.68 11.96 -11.61
N PHE A 48 9.38 12.67 -10.75
CA PHE A 48 9.73 12.18 -9.43
C PHE A 48 8.56 12.40 -8.47
N TYR A 49 8.37 11.48 -7.53
CA TYR A 49 7.20 11.49 -6.65
C TYR A 49 7.29 12.50 -5.50
N LEU A 50 8.39 13.22 -5.36
CA LEU A 50 8.51 14.34 -4.41
C LEU A 50 8.23 15.68 -5.07
N GLU A 51 7.66 16.61 -4.29
CA GLU A 51 7.54 18.02 -4.62
C GLU A 51 8.08 18.89 -3.48
N LYS A 52 8.58 20.09 -3.80
CA LYS A 52 9.06 21.05 -2.81
C LYS A 52 8.05 22.18 -2.62
N VAL A 53 7.59 22.39 -1.39
CA VAL A 53 6.67 23.48 -1.03
C VAL A 53 7.21 24.20 0.20
N GLY A 54 7.46 25.51 0.09
CA GLY A 54 7.88 26.34 1.24
C GLY A 54 9.16 25.85 1.93
N GLY A 55 10.09 25.23 1.19
CA GLY A 55 11.35 24.70 1.72
C GLY A 55 11.29 23.25 2.23
N LYS A 56 10.11 22.64 2.29
CA LYS A 56 9.92 21.24 2.70
C LYS A 56 9.58 20.35 1.51
N PHE A 57 9.84 19.05 1.65
CA PHE A 57 9.57 18.04 0.63
C PHE A 57 8.35 17.22 1.01
N TYR A 58 7.47 16.97 0.05
CA TYR A 58 6.21 16.27 0.24
C TYR A 58 6.05 15.19 -0.82
N LEU A 59 5.37 14.10 -0.47
CA LEU A 59 4.93 13.10 -1.43
C LEU A 59 3.76 13.67 -2.24
N LYS A 60 3.90 13.68 -3.56
CA LYS A 60 2.81 14.06 -4.47
C LYS A 60 1.60 13.14 -4.25
N LYS A 61 0.46 13.72 -3.91
CA LYS A 61 -0.78 12.96 -3.62
C LYS A 61 -1.27 12.16 -4.82
N GLU A 62 -1.20 12.76 -6.01
CA GLU A 62 -1.65 12.18 -7.27
C GLU A 62 -0.43 11.96 -8.19
N HIS A 63 0.34 10.92 -7.90
CA HIS A 63 1.50 10.51 -8.70
C HIS A 63 1.34 9.06 -9.20
N THR A 64 1.79 8.80 -10.42
CA THR A 64 1.63 7.52 -11.12
C THR A 64 2.31 6.34 -10.42
N CYS A 65 3.33 6.58 -9.60
CA CYS A 65 4.05 5.54 -8.86
C CYS A 65 3.24 4.88 -7.73
N GLY A 66 2.13 5.49 -7.29
CA GLY A 66 1.19 4.89 -6.34
C GLY A 66 1.63 4.87 -4.86
N TYR A 67 2.71 5.56 -4.46
CA TYR A 67 3.13 5.55 -3.05
C TYR A 67 2.12 6.19 -2.09
N SER A 68 1.41 7.23 -2.53
CA SER A 68 0.31 7.83 -1.73
C SER A 68 -0.77 6.77 -1.45
N ALA A 69 -1.22 6.05 -2.48
CA ALA A 69 -2.16 4.94 -2.34
C ALA A 69 -1.60 3.80 -1.47
N GLN A 70 -0.30 3.49 -1.62
CA GLN A 70 0.38 2.51 -0.78
C GLN A 70 0.20 2.90 0.69
N VAL A 71 0.71 4.08 1.10
CA VAL A 71 0.67 4.61 2.48
C VAL A 71 -0.75 4.63 3.05
N GLN A 72 -1.73 5.13 2.29
CA GLN A 72 -3.12 5.18 2.73
C GLN A 72 -3.70 3.79 2.99
N GLY A 73 -3.35 2.79 2.16
CA GLY A 73 -3.73 1.40 2.40
C GLY A 73 -3.09 0.82 3.66
N GLN A 74 -1.83 1.15 3.95
CA GLN A 74 -1.12 0.70 5.16
C GLN A 74 -1.79 1.24 6.42
N LEU A 75 -2.15 2.53 6.42
CA LEU A 75 -2.85 3.19 7.52
C LEU A 75 -4.25 2.61 7.71
N ALA A 76 -4.99 2.35 6.62
CA ALA A 76 -6.30 1.72 6.69
C ALA A 76 -6.25 0.30 7.30
N LEU A 77 -5.23 -0.50 6.96
CA LEU A 77 -5.08 -1.87 7.46
C LEU A 77 -4.65 -1.92 8.93
N THR A 78 -3.91 -0.92 9.40
CA THR A 78 -3.35 -0.89 10.76
C THR A 78 -4.20 -0.09 11.74
N GLY A 79 -5.08 0.79 11.26
CA GLY A 79 -5.83 1.73 12.08
C GLY A 79 -4.99 2.87 12.66
N LEU A 80 -3.72 3.00 12.25
CA LEU A 80 -2.83 4.06 12.68
C LEU A 80 -3.17 5.38 11.97
N LYS A 81 -2.91 6.51 12.63
CA LYS A 81 -3.33 7.83 12.14
C LYS A 81 -2.34 8.48 11.18
N TRP A 82 -1.07 8.08 11.22
CA TRP A 82 -0.02 8.71 10.42
C TRP A 82 1.12 7.73 10.07
N CYS A 83 1.81 8.06 8.98
CA CYS A 83 3.01 7.41 8.50
C CYS A 83 4.08 8.48 8.23
N ASP A 84 5.27 8.30 8.78
CA ASP A 84 6.45 9.06 8.37
C ASP A 84 7.01 8.40 7.10
N PHE A 85 6.87 9.10 5.98
CA PHE A 85 7.36 8.67 4.68
C PHE A 85 8.75 9.30 4.45
N CYS A 86 9.78 8.46 4.54
CA CYS A 86 11.16 8.86 4.48
C CYS A 86 11.76 8.54 3.11
N ILE A 87 12.41 9.53 2.50
CA ILE A 87 13.21 9.35 1.29
C ILE A 87 14.67 9.58 1.64
N TYR A 88 15.51 8.61 1.27
CA TYR A 88 16.95 8.66 1.47
C TYR A 88 17.68 8.50 0.13
N LEU A 89 18.49 9.50 -0.23
CA LEU A 89 19.32 9.52 -1.43
C LEU A 89 20.75 9.14 -1.03
N SER A 90 21.14 7.89 -1.32
CA SER A 90 22.27 7.25 -0.64
C SER A 90 23.65 7.83 -0.96
N ASP A 91 23.88 8.25 -2.20
CA ASP A 91 25.21 8.68 -2.66
C ASP A 91 25.44 10.16 -2.31
N SER A 92 24.38 10.97 -2.29
CA SER A 92 24.40 12.36 -1.80
C SER A 92 24.22 12.47 -0.28
N ASN A 93 23.82 11.38 0.39
CA ASN A 93 23.50 11.32 1.82
C ASN A 93 22.42 12.33 2.25
N GLU A 94 21.48 12.66 1.35
CA GLU A 94 20.36 13.54 1.65
C GLU A 94 19.11 12.75 2.06
N MET A 95 18.34 13.31 2.99
CA MET A 95 17.12 12.68 3.51
C MET A 95 16.02 13.71 3.76
N CYS A 96 14.77 13.33 3.46
CA CYS A 96 13.60 14.07 3.90
C CYS A 96 12.54 13.14 4.48
N VAL A 97 11.71 13.68 5.36
CA VAL A 97 10.55 12.98 5.94
C VAL A 97 9.30 13.81 5.70
N ASP A 98 8.29 13.19 5.12
CA ASP A 98 6.94 13.73 5.00
C ASP A 98 6.00 12.94 5.92
N ARG A 99 5.29 13.64 6.82
CA ARG A 99 4.31 13.00 7.70
C ARG A 99 2.94 12.98 7.03
N ILE A 100 2.53 11.80 6.62
CA ILE A 100 1.28 11.57 5.90
C ILE A 100 0.23 11.08 6.89
N TYR A 101 -0.87 11.82 7.01
CA TYR A 101 -2.02 11.43 7.80
C TYR A 101 -2.99 10.56 7.01
N PHE A 102 -3.74 9.71 7.72
CA PHE A 102 -4.80 8.92 7.11
C PHE A 102 -5.89 9.85 6.55
N ASP A 103 -6.12 9.77 5.24
CA ASP A 103 -7.16 10.52 4.56
C ASP A 103 -8.40 9.64 4.41
N THR A 104 -9.34 9.83 5.33
CA THR A 104 -10.60 9.07 5.35
C THR A 104 -11.43 9.31 4.09
N HIS A 105 -11.38 10.51 3.51
CA HIS A 105 -12.15 10.83 2.32
C HIS A 105 -11.56 10.12 1.09
N TYR A 106 -10.24 10.20 0.90
CA TYR A 106 -9.54 9.50 -0.17
C TYR A 106 -9.71 7.98 -0.06
N TRP A 107 -9.57 7.42 1.14
CA TRP A 107 -9.79 6.00 1.39
C TRP A 107 -11.18 5.54 0.98
N LYS A 108 -12.23 6.17 1.55
CA LYS A 108 -13.62 5.75 1.36
C LYS A 108 -14.11 5.97 -0.07
N ASN A 109 -13.76 7.10 -0.68
CA ASN A 109 -14.38 7.52 -1.95
C ASN A 109 -13.53 7.19 -3.18
N LYS A 110 -12.24 6.85 -3.03
CA LYS A 110 -11.34 6.59 -4.17
C LYS A 110 -10.66 5.23 -4.06
N LEU A 111 -9.93 4.98 -2.97
CA LEU A 111 -9.02 3.83 -2.92
C LEU A 111 -9.75 2.52 -2.63
N LEU A 112 -10.60 2.47 -1.60
CA LEU A 112 -11.34 1.26 -1.21
C LEU A 112 -12.26 0.75 -2.33
N PRO A 113 -13.05 1.59 -3.04
CA PRO A 113 -13.87 1.12 -4.16
C PRO A 113 -13.03 0.48 -5.28
N LYS A 114 -11.92 1.10 -5.67
CA LYS A 114 -11.02 0.58 -6.71
C LYS A 114 -10.38 -0.76 -6.29
N LEU A 115 -9.90 -0.85 -5.05
CA LEU A 115 -9.32 -2.09 -4.53
C LEU A 115 -10.36 -3.22 -4.44
N SER A 116 -11.57 -2.90 -3.97
CA SER A 116 -12.67 -3.86 -3.86
C SER A 116 -13.09 -4.38 -5.23
N GLN A 117 -13.22 -3.48 -6.21
CA GLN A 117 -13.51 -3.83 -7.60
C GLN A 117 -12.41 -4.74 -8.16
N PHE A 118 -11.15 -4.35 -8.04
CA PHE A 118 -10.02 -5.15 -8.51
C PHE A 118 -10.00 -6.55 -7.87
N TYR A 119 -10.20 -6.61 -6.55
CA TYR A 119 -10.21 -7.86 -5.81
C TYR A 119 -11.33 -8.79 -6.29
N LEU A 120 -12.57 -8.31 -6.32
CA LEU A 120 -13.74 -9.13 -6.65
C LEU A 120 -13.79 -9.51 -8.13
N GLN A 121 -13.40 -8.60 -9.03
CA GLN A 121 -13.55 -8.81 -10.47
C GLN A 121 -12.36 -9.53 -11.10
N HIS A 122 -11.16 -9.40 -10.54
CA HIS A 122 -9.93 -9.93 -11.11
C HIS A 122 -9.19 -10.87 -10.15
N ALA A 123 -8.75 -10.38 -9.00
CA ALA A 123 -7.86 -11.14 -8.11
C ALA A 123 -8.52 -12.43 -7.60
N LEU A 124 -9.75 -12.34 -7.11
CA LEU A 124 -10.50 -13.49 -6.59
C LEU A 124 -10.72 -14.54 -7.67
N LYS A 125 -11.13 -14.13 -8.88
CA LYS A 125 -11.33 -15.04 -10.00
C LYS A 125 -10.04 -15.75 -10.39
N TYR A 126 -8.92 -15.02 -10.42
CA TYR A 126 -7.61 -15.58 -10.70
C TYR A 126 -7.17 -16.58 -9.64
N LEU A 127 -7.33 -16.25 -8.35
CA LEU A 127 -6.96 -17.11 -7.23
C LEU A 127 -7.80 -18.40 -7.20
N VAL A 128 -9.12 -18.29 -7.39
CA VAL A 128 -10.02 -19.45 -7.47
C VAL A 128 -9.73 -20.30 -8.71
N GLY A 129 -9.49 -19.66 -9.86
CA GLY A 129 -9.10 -20.36 -11.08
C GLY A 129 -7.82 -21.17 -10.91
N ARG A 130 -6.80 -20.61 -10.24
CA ARG A 130 -5.58 -21.34 -9.92
C ARG A 130 -5.80 -22.47 -8.92
N ALA A 131 -6.60 -22.27 -7.88
CA ALA A 131 -6.91 -23.33 -6.92
C ALA A 131 -7.60 -24.53 -7.61
N ARG A 132 -8.53 -24.28 -8.53
CA ARG A 132 -9.18 -25.35 -9.32
C ARG A 132 -8.20 -26.12 -10.21
N LEU A 133 -7.24 -25.44 -10.84
CA LEU A 133 -6.21 -26.10 -11.65
C LEU A 133 -5.30 -26.99 -10.80
N VAL A 134 -4.96 -26.57 -9.58
CA VAL A 134 -4.16 -27.37 -8.64
C VAL A 134 -4.94 -28.60 -8.17
N ASN A 135 -6.23 -28.45 -7.84
CA ASN A 135 -7.07 -29.56 -7.40
C ASN A 135 -7.39 -30.55 -8.53
N SER A 136 -7.51 -30.10 -9.79
CA SER A 136 -7.67 -31.02 -10.94
C SER A 136 -6.45 -31.91 -11.19
N CYS A 137 -5.28 -31.56 -10.65
CA CYS A 137 -4.07 -32.40 -10.70
C CYS A 137 -3.91 -33.29 -9.45
N SER A 138 -4.83 -33.22 -8.48
CA SER A 138 -4.80 -34.00 -7.24
C SER A 138 -6.18 -34.60 -6.96
N HIS A 139 -6.40 -35.83 -7.45
CA HIS A 139 -7.65 -36.58 -7.24
C HIS A 139 -7.98 -36.77 -5.74
N GLY A 140 -9.21 -36.42 -5.34
CA GLY A 140 -9.86 -37.01 -4.15
C GLY A 140 -10.92 -36.16 -3.45
N THR A 141 -12.20 -36.31 -3.84
CA THR A 141 -13.46 -36.23 -3.04
C THR A 141 -13.81 -35.04 -2.12
N GLU A 142 -12.91 -34.15 -1.69
CA GLU A 142 -13.23 -33.05 -0.76
C GLU A 142 -13.75 -31.76 -1.43
N ASP A 143 -13.58 -31.64 -2.75
CA ASP A 143 -13.88 -30.42 -3.52
C ASP A 143 -15.36 -30.02 -3.56
N THR A 144 -16.27 -30.96 -3.30
CA THR A 144 -17.72 -30.70 -3.38
C THR A 144 -18.23 -29.83 -2.22
N ILE A 145 -17.59 -29.89 -1.05
CA ILE A 145 -18.06 -29.21 0.17
C ILE A 145 -17.69 -27.72 0.15
N LEU A 146 -16.50 -27.38 -0.35
CA LEU A 146 -15.98 -26.00 -0.41
C LEU A 146 -16.70 -25.15 -1.47
N VAL A 147 -17.00 -25.72 -2.65
CA VAL A 147 -17.74 -25.02 -3.71
C VAL A 147 -19.18 -24.72 -3.28
N ASN A 148 -19.84 -25.63 -2.57
CA ASN A 148 -21.19 -25.42 -2.08
C ASN A 148 -21.24 -24.34 -0.98
N SER A 149 -20.23 -24.28 -0.10
CA SER A 149 -20.15 -23.25 0.94
C SER A 149 -19.99 -21.83 0.36
N ILE A 150 -19.24 -21.68 -0.73
CA ILE A 150 -19.05 -20.38 -1.41
C ILE A 150 -20.35 -19.93 -2.10
N LYS A 151 -21.13 -20.84 -2.70
CA LYS A 151 -22.43 -20.52 -3.31
C LYS A 151 -23.46 -20.10 -2.28
N THR A 152 -23.51 -20.75 -1.11
CA THR A 152 -24.43 -20.38 -0.02
C THR A 152 -24.16 -18.98 0.52
N VAL A 153 -22.89 -18.55 0.62
CA VAL A 153 -22.53 -17.19 1.06
C VAL A 153 -22.97 -16.12 0.04
N GLN A 154 -23.03 -16.45 -1.25
CA GLN A 154 -23.54 -15.53 -2.29
C GLN A 154 -25.07 -15.37 -2.28
N GLN A 155 -25.82 -16.29 -1.66
CA GLN A 155 -27.28 -16.28 -1.67
C GLN A 155 -27.93 -15.69 -0.41
N VAL A 156 -27.16 -15.51 0.68
CA VAL A 156 -27.65 -15.01 1.99
C VAL A 156 -27.35 -13.51 2.20
N ARG A 157 -26.70 -12.83 1.26
CA ARG A 157 -26.45 -11.37 1.32
C ARG A 157 -26.88 -10.64 0.04
N LEU A 158 -28.15 -10.78 -0.28
CA LEU A 158 -28.96 -9.80 -1.02
C LEU A 158 -30.22 -9.51 -0.20
#